data_AF-A0A2T1D5V7-F1
#
_entry.id   AF-A0A2T1D5V7-F1
#
_cell.length_a   1.000
_cell.length_b   1.000
_cell.length_c   1.000
_cell.angle_alpha   90.00
_cell.angle_beta   90.00
_cell.angle_gamma   90.00
#
_symmetry.space_group_name_H-M   'P 1'
#
loop_
_entity.id
_entity.type
_entity.pdbx_description
1 polymer ?
#
loop_
_entity_poly.entity_id
_entity_poly.type
_entity_poly.pdbx_seq_one_letter_code
_entity_poly.pdbx_strand_id
1 'polypeptide(L)' 'LYAGDCNAHQQQLFSDSLQAAFTLDEIETIVQNAGLAGLRIYESSDRHWTAERAWCETL' A
#
# COMPACT_ATOMS: atom_id res chain seq x y z
N LEU A 1 -0.21 -20.17 3.32
CA LEU A 1 -0.34 -19.25 4.48
C LEU A 1 0.86 -18.32 4.49
N TYR A 2 0.66 -17.03 4.75
CA TYR A 2 1.80 -16.12 4.93
C TYR A 2 2.59 -16.48 6.18
N ALA A 3 3.92 -16.31 6.12
CA ALA A 3 4.84 -16.70 7.18
C ALA A 3 4.64 -18.17 7.66
N GLY A 4 4.18 -19.07 6.77
CA GLY A 4 3.73 -20.42 7.14
C GLY A 4 4.82 -21.30 7.79
N ASP A 5 6.08 -21.10 7.41
CA ASP A 5 7.22 -21.83 7.97
C ASP A 5 7.90 -21.08 9.13
N CYS A 6 7.38 -19.91 9.51
CA CYS A 6 7.93 -19.10 10.59
C CYS A 6 7.40 -19.55 11.96
N ASN A 7 8.13 -19.23 13.03
CA ASN A 7 7.65 -19.49 14.38
C ASN A 7 6.47 -18.57 14.75
N ALA A 8 5.76 -18.89 15.83
CA ALA A 8 4.57 -18.16 16.26
C ALA A 8 4.80 -16.65 16.47
N HIS A 9 5.97 -16.27 16.99
CA HIS A 9 6.29 -14.86 17.21
C HIS A 9 6.46 -14.10 15.88
N GLN A 10 7.13 -14.71 14.91
CA GLN A 10 7.31 -14.13 13.57
C GLN A 10 5.98 -14.00 12.82
N GLN A 11 5.08 -14.97 12.96
CA GLN A 11 3.73 -14.88 12.40
C GLN A 11 2.92 -13.74 13.05
N GLN A 12 3.04 -13.55 14.36
CA GLN A 12 2.42 -12.43 15.07
C GLN A 12 2.94 -11.09 14.56
N LEU A 13 4.27 -10.90 14.50
CA LEU A 13 4.88 -9.68 13.98
C LEU A 13 4.44 -9.39 12.54
N PHE A 14 4.28 -10.42 11.72
CA PHE A 14 3.75 -10.25 10.36
C PHE A 14 2.31 -9.74 10.39
N SER A 15 1.41 -10.33 11.20
CA SER A 15 0.04 -9.85 11.35
C SER A 15 -0.02 -8.41 11.87
N ASP A 16 0.80 -8.09 12.87
CA ASP A 16 0.87 -6.74 13.45
C ASP A 16 1.35 -5.72 12.40
N SER A 17 2.29 -6.11 11.54
CA SER A 17 2.78 -5.22 10.47
C SER A 17 1.69 -4.85 9.45
N LEU A 18 0.75 -5.75 9.18
CA LEU A 18 -0.39 -5.47 8.30
C LEU A 18 -1.36 -4.49 8.95
N GLN A 19 -1.57 -4.59 10.26
CA GLN A 19 -2.45 -3.68 11.01
C GLN A 19 -1.83 -2.30 11.26
N ALA A 20 -0.50 -2.22 11.24
CA ALA A 20 0.25 -0.97 11.32
C ALA A 20 0.41 -0.26 9.97
N ALA A 21 0.01 -0.91 8.87
CA ALA A 21 0.02 -0.31 7.55
C ALA A 21 -1.04 0.81 7.46
N PHE A 22 -0.71 1.88 6.73
CA PHE A 22 -1.66 2.96 6.45
C PHE A 22 -2.92 2.44 5.75
N THR A 23 -4.03 3.13 5.91
CA THR A 23 -5.25 2.89 5.14
C THR A 23 -5.15 3.51 3.74
N LEU A 24 -6.04 3.11 2.81
CA LEU A 24 -6.11 3.73 1.49
C LEU A 24 -6.37 5.24 1.58
N ASP A 25 -7.28 5.66 2.45
CA ASP A 25 -7.62 7.08 2.65
C ASP A 25 -6.41 7.90 3.16
N GLU A 26 -5.61 7.31 4.06
CA GLU A 26 -4.39 7.94 4.57
C GLU A 26 -3.33 8.07 3.46
N ILE A 27 -3.14 7.01 2.66
CA ILE A 27 -2.21 7.06 1.52
C ILE A 27 -2.68 8.06 0.46
N GLU A 28 -3.97 8.13 0.15
CA GLU A 28 -4.53 9.14 -0.75
C GLU A 28 -4.21 10.55 -0.27
N THR A 29 -4.42 10.81 1.03
CA THR A 29 -4.10 12.09 1.66
C THR A 29 -2.60 12.40 1.58
N ILE A 30 -1.74 11.43 1.87
CA ILE A 30 -0.27 11.60 1.81
C ILE A 30 0.18 11.90 0.38
N VAL A 31 -0.32 11.17 -0.61
CA VAL A 31 0.05 11.35 -2.02
C VAL A 31 -0.41 12.72 -2.54
N GLN A 32 -1.61 13.15 -2.17
CA GLN A 32 -2.10 14.51 -2.48
C GLN A 32 -1.22 15.58 -1.84
N ASN A 33 -0.87 15.44 -0.56
CA ASN A 33 0.00 16.37 0.16
C ASN A 33 1.43 16.41 -0.40
N ALA A 34 1.90 15.32 -1.02
CA ALA A 34 3.17 15.27 -1.73
C ALA A 34 3.13 15.98 -3.11
N GLY A 35 1.99 16.54 -3.52
CA GLY A 35 1.81 17.24 -4.79
C GLY A 35 1.68 16.31 -6.00
N LEU A 36 1.47 15.01 -5.78
CA LEU A 36 1.32 14.02 -6.85
C LEU A 36 -0.16 13.95 -7.27
N ALA A 37 -0.55 14.85 -8.17
CA ALA A 37 -1.91 14.91 -8.69
C ALA A 37 -2.19 13.89 -9.81
N GLY A 38 -3.46 13.55 -10.00
CA GLY A 38 -3.94 12.72 -11.11
C GLY A 38 -3.56 11.24 -11.01
N LEU A 39 -3.18 10.77 -9.82
CA LEU A 39 -2.94 9.35 -9.54
C LEU A 39 -4.24 8.68 -9.10
N ARG A 40 -4.47 7.46 -9.57
CA ARG A 40 -5.41 6.51 -9.00
C ARG A 40 -4.65 5.65 -8.00
N ILE A 41 -5.15 5.57 -6.78
CA ILE A 41 -4.57 4.75 -5.71
C ILE A 41 -5.56 3.62 -5.41
N TYR A 42 -5.05 2.40 -5.26
CA TYR A 42 -5.86 1.24 -4.90
C TYR A 42 -5.00 0.14 -4.29
N GLU A 43 -5.63 -0.78 -3.57
CA GLU A 43 -5.00 -1.99 -3.08
C GLU A 43 -4.90 -3.02 -4.21
N SER A 44 -3.68 -3.33 -4.66
CA SER A 44 -3.42 -4.27 -5.74
C SER A 44 -3.21 -5.71 -5.25
N SER A 45 -2.90 -5.87 -3.96
CA SER A 45 -2.99 -7.11 -3.22
C SER A 45 -3.27 -6.79 -1.75
N ASP A 46 -3.62 -7.80 -0.96
CA ASP A 46 -3.79 -7.76 0.51
C ASP A 46 -2.65 -7.14 1.35
N ARG A 47 -1.59 -6.65 0.71
CA ARG A 47 -0.34 -6.15 1.32
C ARG A 47 0.30 -4.99 0.55
N HIS A 48 -0.24 -4.61 -0.60
CA HIS A 48 0.37 -3.61 -1.46
C HIS A 48 -0.69 -2.65 -1.99
N TRP A 49 -0.37 -1.37 -1.94
CA TRP A 49 -1.08 -0.35 -2.71
C TRP A 49 -0.30 0.00 -3.97
N THR A 50 -1.04 0.30 -5.02
CA THR A 50 -0.52 0.82 -6.28
C THR A 50 -1.05 2.23 -6.47
N ALA A 51 -0.14 3.15 -6.79
CA ALA A 51 -0.48 4.47 -7.32
C ALA A 51 -0.11 4.50 -8.80
N GLU A 52 -1.10 4.67 -9.67
CA GLU A 52 -0.91 4.67 -11.13
C GLU A 52 -1.51 5.92 -11.78
N ARG A 53 -0.96 6.33 -12.92
CA ARG A 53 -1.61 7.27 -13.84
C ARG A 53 -1.30 6.85 -15.26
N ALA A 54 -2.18 7.20 -16.18
CA ALA A 54 -1.88 7.07 -17.59
C ALA A 54 -0.66 7.93 -17.93
N TRP A 55 0.26 7.36 -18.73
CA TRP A 55 1.28 8.15 -19.36
C TRP A 55 0.62 9.06 -20.40
N CYS A 56 0.73 10.37 -20.23
CA CYS A 56 0.35 11.33 -21.25
C CYS A 56 1.65 11.86 -21.85
N GLU A 57 1.98 11.41 -23.05
CA GLU A 57 3.07 12.00 -23.82
C GLU A 57 2.59 13.39 -24.26
N THR A 58 3.16 14.43 -23.65
CA THR A 58 2.89 15.80 -24.09
C THR A 58 3.73 16.01 -25.34
N LEU A 59 3.06 16.08 -26.51
CA LEU A 59 3.66 16.48 -27.78
C LEU A 59 4.08 17.95 -27.76
#